data_AF-A0A367ZXB8-F1
#
_entry.id   AF-A0A367ZXB8-F1
#
_cell.length_a   1.000
_cell.length_b   1.000
_cell.length_c   1.000
_cell.angle_alpha   90.00
_cell.angle_beta   90.00
_cell.angle_gamma   90.00
#
_symmetry.space_group_name_H-M   'P 1'
#
loop_
_entity.id
_entity.type
_entity.pdbx_description
1 polymer ?
#
loop_
_entity_poly.entity_id
_entity_poly.type
_entity_poly.pdbx_seq_one_letter_code
_entity_poly.pdbx_strand_id
1 'polypeptide(L)'
;MDNTTDKTKPLPQKQLRTGWTTGACAMAATKAALTALITGNFPDPVGIILPKGEMPWFQLKITSLGEDYATAGIIKDAGDDPDVTHGAIIIATVYPTPPGTGIIFQAGKGVGTVTRAELLIPPGEPAINPIPRKMMCDVVEEICRKYSLPPDVMITISVPDEEKIAQKTWNPQLGIIGGISILGTTGVIHPFSCSAWIHSIHRGIDVARAAQQSYERFCGCRA
;
A
#
# COMPACT_ATOMS: atom_id res chain seq x y z
N MET A 1 52.93 10.10 -24.29
CA MET A 1 51.52 10.53 -24.26
C MET A 1 50.74 9.46 -25.01
N ASP A 2 50.04 8.57 -24.31
CA ASP A 2 48.70 8.17 -24.75
C ASP A 2 47.98 7.55 -23.55
N ASN A 3 46.96 8.26 -23.07
CA ASN A 3 46.15 7.90 -21.92
C ASN A 3 44.72 7.72 -22.43
N THR A 4 44.51 6.66 -23.21
CA THR A 4 43.20 6.28 -23.72
C THR A 4 42.48 5.49 -22.63
N THR A 5 41.81 6.24 -21.76
CA THR A 5 40.80 5.69 -20.85
C THR A 5 39.68 5.09 -21.69
N ASP A 6 39.53 3.77 -21.62
CA ASP A 6 38.37 3.02 -22.11
C ASP A 6 37.12 3.53 -21.38
N LYS A 7 36.41 4.49 -22.01
CA LYS A 7 35.18 5.11 -21.52
C LYS A 7 33.92 4.41 -22.02
N THR A 8 33.98 3.13 -22.37
CA THR A 8 32.84 2.41 -22.98
C THR A 8 32.38 1.15 -22.25
N LYS A 9 32.63 1.05 -20.94
CA LYS A 9 31.85 0.13 -20.10
C LYS A 9 30.63 0.86 -19.53
N PRO A 10 29.39 0.46 -19.86
CA PRO A 10 28.24 0.95 -19.12
C PRO A 10 28.45 0.58 -17.64
N LEU A 11 28.38 1.58 -16.77
CA LEU A 11 28.40 1.36 -15.32
C LEU A 11 27.33 0.30 -15.01
N PRO A 12 27.64 -0.72 -14.18
CA PRO A 12 26.63 -1.71 -13.80
C PRO A 12 25.43 -0.96 -13.24
N GLN A 13 24.27 -1.11 -13.89
CA GLN A 13 23.03 -0.52 -13.40
C GLN A 13 22.80 -1.06 -12.00
N LYS A 14 22.98 -0.20 -11.00
CA LYS A 14 22.69 -0.53 -9.61
C LYS A 14 21.24 -1.01 -9.56
N GLN A 15 21.03 -2.27 -9.16
CA GLN A 15 19.69 -2.78 -8.94
C GLN A 15 19.05 -1.93 -7.83
N LEU A 16 17.98 -1.24 -8.20
CA LEU A 16 17.23 -0.38 -7.29
C LEU A 16 16.46 -1.26 -6.29
N ARG A 17 16.44 -0.84 -5.03
CA ARG A 17 15.77 -1.58 -3.96
C ARG A 17 14.25 -1.45 -4.10
N THR A 18 13.56 -2.59 -4.09
CA THR A 18 12.10 -2.63 -4.02
C THR A 18 11.61 -2.19 -2.64
N GLY A 19 10.37 -1.71 -2.59
CA GLY A 19 9.67 -1.35 -1.36
C GLY A 19 8.39 -2.14 -1.16
N TRP A 20 7.63 -1.72 -0.16
CA TRP A 20 6.35 -2.31 0.22
C TRP A 20 5.22 -1.32 0.00
N THR A 21 4.07 -1.80 -0.44
CA THR A 21 2.89 -0.95 -0.63
C THR A 21 2.25 -0.58 0.72
N THR A 22 1.40 0.46 0.73
CA THR A 22 0.60 0.79 1.92
C THR A 22 -0.30 -0.38 2.31
N GLY A 23 -0.83 -1.13 1.35
CA GLY A 23 -1.60 -2.35 1.57
C GLY A 23 -0.81 -3.48 2.25
N ALA A 24 0.45 -3.70 1.88
CA ALA A 24 1.29 -4.71 2.55
C ALA A 24 1.58 -4.32 4.01
N CYS A 25 1.88 -3.04 4.24
CA CYS A 25 2.09 -2.53 5.60
C CYS A 25 0.80 -2.63 6.44
N ALA A 26 -0.36 -2.30 5.86
CA ALA A 26 -1.66 -2.45 6.54
C ALA A 26 -1.95 -3.92 6.90
N MET A 27 -1.74 -4.85 5.96
CA MET A 27 -1.89 -6.29 6.20
C MET A 27 -0.98 -6.79 7.33
N ALA A 28 0.30 -6.40 7.33
CA ALA A 28 1.24 -6.78 8.36
C ALA A 28 0.86 -6.19 9.73
N ALA A 29 0.42 -4.94 9.78
CA ALA A 29 -0.08 -4.31 10.99
C ALA A 29 -1.33 -5.02 11.53
N THR A 30 -2.30 -5.33 10.66
CA THR A 30 -3.50 -6.10 11.03
C THR A 30 -3.13 -7.47 11.58
N LYS A 31 -2.18 -8.18 10.95
CA LYS A 31 -1.70 -9.49 11.42
C LYS A 31 -1.14 -9.40 12.84
N ALA A 32 -0.29 -8.42 13.09
CA ALA A 32 0.33 -8.22 14.39
C ALA A 32 -0.69 -7.83 15.46
N ALA A 33 -1.58 -6.88 15.15
CA ALA A 33 -2.64 -6.43 16.05
C ALA A 33 -3.60 -7.57 16.42
N LEU A 34 -4.14 -8.30 15.43
CA LEU A 34 -5.06 -9.41 15.71
C LEU A 34 -4.38 -10.53 16.51
N THR A 35 -3.11 -10.84 16.20
CA THR A 35 -2.36 -11.84 16.97
C THR A 35 -2.21 -11.40 18.43
N ALA A 36 -1.89 -10.12 18.67
CA ALA A 36 -1.77 -9.58 20.02
C ALA A 36 -3.12 -9.52 20.74
N LEU A 37 -4.22 -9.21 20.05
CA LEU A 37 -5.56 -9.22 20.62
C LEU A 37 -5.94 -10.60 21.17
N ILE A 38 -5.56 -11.68 20.47
CA ILE A 38 -5.89 -13.05 20.87
C ILE A 38 -4.91 -13.60 21.92
N THR A 39 -3.62 -13.28 21.80
CA THR A 39 -2.55 -13.94 22.57
C THR A 39 -1.92 -13.08 23.65
N GLY A 40 -2.21 -11.78 23.66
CA GLY A 40 -1.53 -10.78 24.48
C GLY A 40 -0.12 -10.40 24.00
N ASN A 41 0.39 -11.00 22.93
CA ASN A 41 1.76 -10.78 22.45
C ASN A 41 1.83 -10.32 20.99
N PHE A 42 2.63 -9.29 20.74
CA PHE A 42 2.89 -8.80 19.37
C PHE A 42 3.99 -9.60 18.69
N PRO A 43 3.77 -10.15 17.48
CA PRO A 43 4.83 -10.74 16.69
C PRO A 43 5.70 -9.63 16.09
N ASP A 44 6.93 -9.47 16.58
CA ASP A 44 7.90 -8.50 16.05
C ASP A 44 9.26 -9.16 15.80
N PRO A 45 9.73 -9.26 14.55
CA PRO A 45 9.05 -8.82 13.32
C PRO A 45 7.84 -9.71 12.96
N VAL A 46 6.87 -9.14 12.24
CA VAL A 46 5.71 -9.86 11.72
C VAL A 46 5.93 -10.28 10.26
N GLY A 47 5.73 -11.56 9.95
CA GLY A 47 5.79 -12.09 8.59
C GLY A 47 4.43 -12.21 7.93
N ILE A 48 4.29 -11.76 6.68
CA ILE A 48 3.06 -11.89 5.87
C ILE A 48 3.33 -12.62 4.56
N ILE A 49 2.31 -13.23 3.97
CA ILE A 49 2.40 -13.87 2.64
C ILE A 49 1.75 -12.94 1.62
N LEU A 50 2.53 -12.40 0.70
CA LEU A 50 2.02 -11.53 -0.36
C LEU A 50 1.27 -12.34 -1.44
N PRO A 51 0.45 -11.71 -2.30
CA PRO A 51 -0.31 -12.40 -3.35
C PRO A 51 0.51 -13.28 -4.30
N LYS A 52 1.81 -13.03 -4.45
CA LYS A 52 2.73 -13.84 -5.27
C LYS A 52 3.46 -14.95 -4.50
N GLY A 53 3.15 -15.14 -3.22
CA GLY A 53 3.77 -16.14 -2.35
C GLY A 53 5.05 -15.69 -1.64
N GLU A 54 5.53 -14.47 -1.89
CA GLU A 54 6.66 -13.90 -1.16
C GLU A 54 6.32 -13.71 0.33
N MET A 55 7.29 -13.97 1.22
CA MET A 55 7.10 -13.90 2.66
C MET A 55 8.03 -12.88 3.35
N PRO A 56 7.80 -11.58 3.15
CA PRO A 56 8.55 -10.52 3.83
C PRO A 56 8.20 -10.38 5.31
N TRP A 57 9.14 -9.76 6.04
CA TRP A 57 9.05 -9.49 7.47
C TRP A 57 9.09 -7.98 7.74
N PHE A 58 8.21 -7.52 8.63
CA PHE A 58 8.04 -6.11 8.96
C PHE A 58 8.32 -5.89 10.44
N GLN A 59 9.14 -4.91 10.77
CA GLN A 59 9.37 -4.48 12.14
C GLN A 59 8.20 -3.62 12.62
N LEU A 60 7.75 -3.86 13.85
CA LEU A 60 6.72 -3.05 14.47
C LEU A 60 7.32 -1.76 15.00
N LYS A 61 6.71 -0.63 14.65
CA LYS A 61 7.09 0.69 15.16
C LYS A 61 6.26 1.11 16.37
N ILE A 62 4.98 0.75 16.35
CA ILE A 62 4.00 1.11 17.38
C ILE A 62 3.25 -0.15 17.75
N THR A 63 3.04 -0.36 19.05
CA THR A 63 2.19 -1.42 19.59
C THR A 63 1.41 -0.87 20.78
N SER A 64 0.13 -1.22 20.89
CA SER A 64 -0.68 -0.91 22.06
C SER A 64 -1.73 -1.99 22.24
N LEU A 65 -1.83 -2.54 23.45
CA LEU A 65 -2.86 -3.52 23.82
C LEU A 65 -3.76 -2.88 24.88
N GLY A 66 -5.04 -2.77 24.56
CA GLY A 66 -6.10 -2.33 25.48
C GLY A 66 -6.97 -3.51 25.93
N GLU A 67 -8.05 -3.21 26.64
CA GLU A 67 -8.98 -4.25 27.13
C GLU A 67 -9.67 -4.99 25.97
N ASP A 68 -10.21 -4.26 24.99
CA ASP A 68 -10.94 -4.83 23.84
C ASP A 68 -10.36 -4.38 22.49
N TYR A 69 -9.06 -4.07 22.45
CA TYR A 69 -8.41 -3.72 21.19
C TYR A 69 -6.92 -3.98 21.21
N ALA A 70 -6.35 -4.19 20.03
CA ALA A 70 -4.92 -4.18 19.83
C ALA A 70 -4.57 -3.29 18.65
N THR A 71 -3.46 -2.57 18.76
CA THR A 71 -2.93 -1.67 17.73
C THR A 71 -1.51 -2.07 17.40
N ALA A 72 -1.20 -2.14 16.10
CA ALA A 72 0.16 -2.25 15.61
C ALA A 72 0.40 -1.25 14.47
N GLY A 73 1.63 -0.74 14.36
CA GLY A 73 2.01 0.22 13.34
C GLY A 73 3.34 -0.12 12.68
N ILE A 74 3.44 0.12 11.38
CA ILE A 74 4.62 -0.19 10.54
C ILE A 74 5.02 1.04 9.75
N ILE A 75 6.32 1.34 9.71
CA ILE A 75 6.87 2.38 8.83
C ILE A 75 6.97 1.80 7.41
N LYS A 76 6.36 2.47 6.44
CA LYS A 76 6.44 2.07 5.03
C LYS A 76 7.81 2.40 4.43
N ASP A 77 8.56 1.36 4.09
CA ASP A 77 9.77 1.47 3.26
C ASP A 77 9.40 1.32 1.78
N ALA A 78 9.61 2.36 0.96
CA ALA A 78 9.33 2.35 -0.48
C ALA A 78 10.55 1.91 -1.31
N GLY A 79 11.65 1.55 -0.64
CA GLY A 79 12.91 1.26 -1.30
C GLY A 79 13.45 2.53 -1.97
N ASP A 80 13.89 2.40 -3.21
CA ASP A 80 14.40 3.52 -4.00
C ASP A 80 13.30 4.22 -4.84
N ASP A 81 12.01 3.87 -4.64
CA ASP A 81 10.90 4.52 -5.35
C ASP A 81 10.58 5.88 -4.72
N PRO A 82 10.43 6.97 -5.51
CA PRO A 82 10.09 8.30 -5.00
C PRO A 82 8.60 8.40 -4.60
N ASP A 83 8.13 7.45 -3.81
CA ASP A 83 6.77 7.36 -3.31
C ASP A 83 6.54 8.39 -2.20
N VAL A 84 5.51 9.24 -2.36
CA VAL A 84 5.16 10.30 -1.41
C VAL A 84 4.73 9.78 -0.03
N THR A 85 4.39 8.50 0.07
CA THR A 85 4.02 7.81 1.32
C THR A 85 5.20 7.04 1.94
N HIS A 86 6.42 7.19 1.41
CA HIS A 86 7.61 6.63 2.06
C HIS A 86 7.82 7.24 3.46
N GLY A 87 8.10 6.39 4.45
CA GLY A 87 8.27 6.79 5.84
C GLY A 87 6.96 6.96 6.61
N ALA A 88 5.80 6.91 5.94
CA ALA A 88 4.49 6.96 6.58
C ALA A 88 4.31 5.78 7.54
N ILE A 89 3.71 6.04 8.71
CA ILE A 89 3.38 4.99 9.68
C ILE A 89 1.96 4.49 9.38
N ILE A 90 1.85 3.27 8.86
CA ILE A 90 0.56 2.62 8.67
C ILE A 90 0.18 1.90 9.96
N ILE A 91 -0.93 2.30 10.57
CA ILE A 91 -1.42 1.76 11.84
C ILE A 91 -2.71 0.98 11.59
N ALA A 92 -2.78 -0.23 12.15
CA ALA A 92 -4.01 -1.01 12.22
C ALA A 92 -4.41 -1.18 13.68
N THR A 93 -5.65 -0.83 14.01
CA THR A 93 -6.29 -1.14 15.28
C THR A 93 -7.41 -2.15 15.04
N VAL A 94 -7.40 -3.24 15.79
CA VAL A 94 -8.35 -4.35 15.65
C VAL A 94 -9.19 -4.44 16.92
N TYR A 95 -10.51 -4.50 16.74
CA TYR A 95 -11.50 -4.67 17.80
C TYR A 95 -12.31 -5.95 17.53
N PRO A 96 -12.67 -6.73 18.56
CA PRO A 96 -13.68 -7.77 18.41
C PRO A 96 -15.04 -7.13 18.13
N THR A 97 -15.90 -7.84 17.41
CA THR A 97 -17.28 -7.40 17.12
C THR A 97 -18.29 -8.49 17.52
N PRO A 98 -19.59 -8.16 17.64
CA PRO A 98 -20.60 -9.16 17.95
C PRO A 98 -20.58 -10.33 16.95
N PRO A 99 -20.88 -11.56 17.40
CA PRO A 99 -20.89 -12.73 16.53
C PRO A 99 -21.76 -12.56 15.27
N GLY A 100 -21.22 -12.93 14.11
CA GLY A 100 -21.91 -12.83 12.81
C GLY A 100 -21.79 -11.46 12.11
N THR A 101 -21.02 -10.52 12.66
CA THR A 101 -20.72 -9.23 12.01
C THR A 101 -19.79 -9.39 10.80
N GLY A 102 -18.88 -10.37 10.85
CA GLY A 102 -17.81 -10.54 9.87
C GLY A 102 -16.70 -9.49 10.02
N ILE A 103 -15.97 -9.29 8.93
CA ILE A 103 -14.82 -8.37 8.89
C ILE A 103 -15.28 -7.03 8.35
N ILE A 104 -15.21 -5.99 9.19
CA ILE A 104 -15.58 -4.62 8.83
C ILE A 104 -14.36 -3.71 8.83
N PHE A 105 -14.34 -2.73 7.92
CA PHE A 105 -13.24 -1.78 7.77
C PHE A 105 -13.70 -0.37 8.13
N GLN A 106 -12.87 0.35 8.89
CA GLN A 106 -13.12 1.74 9.26
C GLN A 106 -11.91 2.62 8.90
N ALA A 107 -12.19 3.84 8.44
CA ALA A 107 -11.18 4.88 8.29
C ALA A 107 -10.85 5.47 9.66
N GLY A 108 -9.59 5.37 10.07
CA GLY A 108 -9.03 6.18 11.12
C GLY A 108 -8.35 7.44 10.57
N LYS A 109 -7.59 8.15 11.41
CA LYS A 109 -6.95 9.42 11.05
C LYS A 109 -6.06 9.25 9.82
N GLY A 110 -6.22 10.12 8.82
CA GLY A 110 -5.36 10.15 7.61
C GLY A 110 -5.64 9.08 6.56
N VAL A 111 -6.65 8.21 6.75
CA VAL A 111 -7.22 7.40 5.67
C VAL A 111 -8.41 8.13 5.09
N GLY A 112 -8.43 8.27 3.76
CA GLY A 112 -9.50 9.00 3.09
C GLY A 112 -10.83 8.24 3.08
N THR A 113 -11.92 8.98 2.95
CA THR A 113 -13.27 8.44 2.70
C THR A 113 -13.66 8.72 1.26
N VAL A 114 -14.22 7.71 0.59
CA VAL A 114 -14.70 7.82 -0.79
C VAL A 114 -16.01 8.60 -0.84
N THR A 115 -16.10 9.59 -1.73
CA THR A 115 -17.32 10.40 -1.90
C THR A 115 -17.95 10.27 -3.29
N ARG A 116 -17.21 9.75 -4.28
CA ARG A 116 -17.68 9.57 -5.66
C ARG A 116 -17.92 8.09 -5.97
N ALA A 117 -19.00 7.81 -6.70
CA ALA A 117 -19.42 6.45 -7.06
C ALA A 117 -18.57 5.79 -8.17
N GLU A 118 -17.60 6.51 -8.73
CA GLU A 118 -16.78 6.05 -9.87
C GLU A 118 -15.61 5.13 -9.45
N LEU A 119 -15.35 5.00 -8.15
CA LEU A 119 -14.29 4.14 -7.63
C LEU A 119 -14.79 2.72 -7.38
N LEU A 120 -13.85 1.77 -7.32
CA LEU A 120 -14.13 0.37 -6.95
C LEU A 120 -14.67 0.19 -5.52
N ILE A 121 -14.65 1.27 -4.74
CA ILE A 121 -15.10 1.34 -3.36
C ILE A 121 -16.32 2.28 -3.37
N PRO A 122 -17.46 1.90 -2.77
CA PRO A 122 -18.65 2.74 -2.79
C PRO A 122 -18.48 4.00 -1.92
N PRO A 123 -19.29 5.05 -2.17
CA PRO A 123 -19.27 6.26 -1.35
C PRO A 123 -19.58 5.96 0.12
N GLY A 124 -18.88 6.64 1.03
CA GLY A 124 -18.98 6.47 2.49
C GLY A 124 -17.99 5.46 3.07
N GLU A 125 -17.39 4.62 2.24
CA GLU A 125 -16.40 3.62 2.69
C GLU A 125 -14.98 4.21 2.83
N PRO A 126 -14.12 3.60 3.68
CA PRO A 126 -12.71 3.93 3.74
C PRO A 126 -12.02 3.60 2.41
N ALA A 127 -11.10 4.47 2.00
CA ALA A 127 -10.28 4.38 0.78
C ALA A 127 -9.23 3.26 0.86
N ILE A 128 -9.68 2.03 1.11
CA ILE A 128 -8.90 0.80 1.16
C ILE A 128 -9.32 -0.05 -0.04
N ASN A 129 -8.42 -0.22 -1.00
CA ASN A 129 -8.73 -0.91 -2.26
C ASN A 129 -9.09 -2.39 -2.05
N PRO A 130 -9.79 -3.02 -3.01
CA PRO A 130 -10.25 -4.40 -2.88
C PRO A 130 -9.15 -5.43 -2.56
N ILE A 131 -7.98 -5.29 -3.19
CA ILE A 131 -6.86 -6.23 -2.94
C ILE A 131 -6.32 -6.08 -1.51
N PRO A 132 -5.97 -4.88 -1.01
CA PRO A 132 -5.65 -4.71 0.41
C PRO A 132 -6.70 -5.23 1.38
N ARG A 133 -8.00 -5.00 1.11
CA ARG A 133 -9.09 -5.58 1.93
C ARG A 133 -9.01 -7.10 1.94
N LYS A 134 -8.91 -7.73 0.77
CA LYS A 134 -8.76 -9.18 0.63
C LYS A 134 -7.53 -9.69 1.41
N MET A 135 -6.38 -9.05 1.27
CA MET A 135 -5.16 -9.45 1.99
C MET A 135 -5.35 -9.42 3.51
N MET A 136 -6.02 -8.39 4.04
CA MET A 136 -6.35 -8.31 5.46
C MET A 136 -7.38 -9.37 5.87
N CYS A 137 -8.42 -9.60 5.07
CA CYS A 137 -9.41 -10.65 5.33
C CYS A 137 -8.77 -12.03 5.37
N ASP A 138 -7.92 -12.36 4.39
CA ASP A 138 -7.22 -13.65 4.31
C ASP A 138 -6.40 -13.91 5.60
N VAL A 139 -5.72 -12.89 6.13
CA VAL A 139 -4.96 -12.96 7.39
C VAL A 139 -5.86 -13.16 8.60
N VAL A 140 -6.96 -12.42 8.67
CA VAL A 140 -7.93 -12.55 9.77
C VAL A 140 -8.48 -13.97 9.79
N GLU A 141 -8.93 -14.47 8.65
CA GLU A 141 -9.46 -15.82 8.51
C GLU A 141 -8.43 -16.90 8.87
N GLU A 142 -7.17 -16.73 8.44
CA GLU A 142 -6.06 -17.63 8.81
C GLU A 142 -5.88 -17.70 10.33
N ILE A 143 -5.79 -16.54 10.99
CA ILE A 143 -5.55 -16.45 12.44
C ILE A 143 -6.77 -16.96 13.21
N CYS A 144 -7.97 -16.50 12.88
CA CYS A 144 -9.20 -16.92 13.54
C CYS A 144 -9.40 -18.44 13.43
N ARG A 145 -9.13 -19.04 12.26
CA ARG A 145 -9.14 -20.50 12.08
C ARG A 145 -8.11 -21.20 12.95
N LYS A 146 -6.89 -20.68 13.03
CA LYS A 146 -5.82 -21.24 13.88
C LYS A 146 -6.23 -21.29 15.37
N TYR A 147 -6.95 -20.29 15.86
CA TYR A 147 -7.38 -20.20 17.24
C TYR A 147 -8.83 -20.68 17.48
N SER A 148 -9.50 -21.24 16.46
CA SER A 148 -10.90 -21.67 16.53
C SER A 148 -11.88 -20.55 16.97
N LEU A 149 -11.64 -19.34 16.49
CA LEU A 149 -12.46 -18.15 16.71
C LEU A 149 -13.23 -17.77 15.43
N PRO A 150 -14.38 -17.10 15.53
CA PRO A 150 -15.03 -16.53 14.36
C PRO A 150 -14.27 -15.29 13.85
N PRO A 151 -14.32 -14.98 12.53
CA PRO A 151 -13.68 -13.80 11.95
C PRO A 151 -14.53 -12.53 12.12
N ASP A 152 -15.03 -12.29 13.34
CA ASP A 152 -15.89 -11.15 13.68
C ASP A 152 -15.05 -10.00 14.26
N VAL A 153 -14.48 -9.17 13.39
CA VAL A 153 -13.56 -8.09 13.81
C VAL A 153 -13.77 -6.80 13.02
N MET A 154 -13.50 -5.68 13.69
CA MET A 154 -13.40 -4.37 13.08
C MET A 154 -11.93 -3.96 12.94
N ILE A 155 -11.52 -3.62 11.72
CA ILE A 155 -10.18 -3.15 11.40
C ILE A 155 -10.24 -1.66 11.08
N THR A 156 -9.66 -0.85 11.94
CA THR A 156 -9.47 0.58 11.71
C THR A 156 -8.06 0.82 11.21
N ILE A 157 -7.92 1.34 9.99
CA ILE A 157 -6.61 1.74 9.44
C ILE A 157 -6.43 3.24 9.62
N SER A 158 -5.29 3.64 10.17
CA SER A 158 -4.89 5.04 10.34
C SER A 158 -3.52 5.27 9.76
N VAL A 159 -3.29 6.48 9.25
CA VAL A 159 -1.97 6.97 8.83
C VAL A 159 -1.80 8.39 9.38
N PRO A 160 -1.30 8.54 10.62
CA PRO A 160 -1.20 9.84 11.27
C PRO A 160 -0.28 10.79 10.49
N ASP A 161 -0.58 12.09 10.59
CA ASP A 161 0.19 13.20 10.00
C ASP A 161 0.23 13.25 8.45
N GLU A 162 -0.59 12.42 7.79
CA GLU A 162 -0.68 12.34 6.33
C GLU A 162 -1.69 13.30 5.68
N GLU A 163 -2.43 14.13 6.42
CA GLU A 163 -3.34 15.12 5.80
C GLU A 163 -2.58 16.04 4.82
N LYS A 164 -1.32 16.35 5.14
CA LYS A 164 -0.42 17.12 4.27
C LYS A 164 0.08 16.31 3.07
N ILE A 165 0.16 14.99 3.19
CA ILE A 165 0.58 14.09 2.12
C ILE A 165 -0.59 13.85 1.17
N ALA A 166 -1.81 13.70 1.68
CA ALA A 166 -3.03 13.58 0.87
C ALA A 166 -3.20 14.75 -0.12
N GLN A 167 -2.84 15.97 0.27
CA GLN A 167 -2.86 17.15 -0.62
C GLN A 167 -1.87 17.06 -1.80
N LYS A 168 -0.80 16.25 -1.66
CA LYS A 168 0.19 15.98 -2.71
C LYS A 168 -0.17 14.77 -3.56
N THR A 169 -1.30 14.11 -3.28
CA THR A 169 -1.80 12.99 -4.06
C THR A 169 -2.94 13.42 -4.99
N TRP A 170 -3.33 12.54 -5.90
CA TRP A 170 -4.49 12.72 -6.77
C TRP A 170 -5.83 12.46 -6.06
N ASN A 171 -5.82 12.07 -4.78
CA ASN A 171 -7.01 11.68 -4.02
C ASN A 171 -8.13 12.74 -4.03
N PRO A 172 -7.87 14.05 -3.83
CA PRO A 172 -8.93 15.05 -3.87
C PRO A 172 -9.66 15.10 -5.23
N GLN A 173 -8.94 14.89 -6.33
CA GLN A 173 -9.51 14.89 -7.68
C GLN A 173 -10.36 13.64 -7.94
N LEU A 174 -9.96 12.51 -7.35
CA LEU A 174 -10.68 11.23 -7.42
C LEU A 174 -11.88 11.15 -6.48
N GLY A 175 -12.15 12.17 -5.67
CA GLY A 175 -13.26 12.16 -4.70
C GLY A 175 -12.93 11.40 -3.43
N ILE A 176 -11.67 11.42 -3.01
CA ILE A 176 -11.22 10.85 -1.73
C ILE A 176 -10.82 12.00 -0.82
N ILE A 177 -11.50 12.14 0.32
CA ILE A 177 -11.36 13.29 1.23
C ILE A 177 -10.85 12.82 2.58
N GLY A 178 -10.02 13.63 3.24
CA GLY A 178 -9.60 13.40 4.62
C GLY A 178 -8.37 12.51 4.79
N GLY A 179 -7.76 12.04 3.70
CA GLY A 179 -6.57 11.20 3.80
C GLY A 179 -6.08 10.53 2.51
N ILE A 180 -5.12 9.62 2.69
CA ILE A 180 -4.54 8.82 1.62
C ILE A 180 -5.35 7.54 1.37
N SER A 181 -5.04 6.85 0.28
CA SER A 181 -5.63 5.56 -0.07
C SER A 181 -4.69 4.42 0.32
N ILE A 182 -5.24 3.34 0.87
CA ILE A 182 -4.50 2.10 1.13
C ILE A 182 -4.58 1.23 -0.13
N LEU A 183 -3.44 1.05 -0.79
CA LEU A 183 -3.34 0.52 -2.14
C LEU A 183 -2.16 -0.45 -2.29
N GLY A 184 -2.14 -1.14 -3.42
CA GLY A 184 -1.13 -2.14 -3.77
C GLY A 184 -1.76 -3.49 -4.08
N THR A 185 -1.50 -3.99 -5.29
CA THR A 185 -2.06 -5.25 -5.79
C THR A 185 -1.15 -6.45 -5.54
N THR A 186 0.16 -6.23 -5.51
CA THR A 186 1.18 -7.27 -5.29
C THR A 186 1.79 -7.21 -3.89
N GLY A 187 1.60 -6.10 -3.17
CA GLY A 187 2.29 -5.81 -1.91
C GLY A 187 3.73 -5.28 -2.07
N VAL A 188 4.27 -5.31 -3.29
CA VAL A 188 5.64 -4.86 -3.61
C VAL A 188 5.61 -3.62 -4.50
N ILE A 189 6.44 -2.64 -4.18
CA ILE A 189 6.72 -1.47 -5.03
C ILE A 189 8.03 -1.72 -5.77
N HIS A 190 7.99 -1.63 -7.10
CA HIS A 190 9.19 -1.66 -7.93
C HIS A 190 9.56 -0.24 -8.35
N PRO A 191 10.76 0.25 -7.99
CA PRO A 191 11.18 1.60 -8.33
C PRO A 191 11.34 1.76 -9.84
N PHE A 192 10.85 2.88 -10.37
CA PHE A 192 11.11 3.25 -11.76
C PHE A 192 12.52 3.85 -11.90
N SER A 193 13.38 3.22 -12.69
CA SER A 193 14.61 3.87 -13.13
C SER A 193 14.30 4.97 -14.15
N CYS A 194 15.10 6.05 -14.20
CA CYS A 194 14.99 7.06 -15.27
C CYS A 194 15.03 6.41 -16.66
N SER A 195 15.83 5.37 -16.85
CA SER A 195 15.85 4.57 -18.08
C SER A 195 14.53 3.85 -18.36
N ALA A 196 13.88 3.28 -17.35
CA ALA A 196 12.56 2.65 -17.52
C ALA A 196 11.49 3.69 -17.89
N TRP A 197 11.57 4.89 -17.30
CA TRP A 197 10.65 5.98 -17.61
C TRP A 197 10.83 6.49 -19.05
N ILE A 198 12.07 6.76 -19.48
CA ILE A 198 12.42 7.11 -20.87
C ILE A 198 11.97 6.01 -21.84
N HIS A 199 12.20 4.74 -21.51
CA HIS A 199 11.80 3.63 -22.34
C HIS A 199 10.28 3.51 -22.46
N SER A 200 9.51 3.81 -21.40
CA SER A 200 8.05 3.83 -21.44
C SER A 200 7.51 4.91 -22.39
N ILE A 201 8.16 6.09 -22.43
CA ILE A 201 7.84 7.16 -23.38
C ILE A 201 8.15 6.69 -24.81
N HIS A 202 9.33 6.13 -25.05
CA HIS A 202 9.68 5.60 -26.37
C HIS A 202 8.67 4.57 -26.86
N ARG A 203 8.29 3.62 -26.00
CA ARG A 203 7.28 2.59 -26.34
C ARG A 203 5.91 3.20 -26.60
N GLY A 204 5.50 4.19 -25.81
CA GLY A 204 4.26 4.93 -26.05
C GLY A 204 4.25 5.65 -27.41
N ILE A 205 5.37 6.27 -27.77
CA ILE A 205 5.56 6.92 -29.08
C ILE A 205 5.55 5.88 -30.22
N ASP A 206 6.22 4.75 -30.05
CA ASP A 206 6.27 3.68 -31.05
C ASP A 206 4.88 3.09 -31.32
N VAL A 207 4.08 2.87 -30.27
CA VAL A 207 2.69 2.43 -30.39
C VAL A 207 1.83 3.49 -31.09
N ALA A 208 1.98 4.77 -30.74
CA ALA A 208 1.24 5.86 -31.38
C ALA A 208 1.58 6.01 -32.87
N ARG A 209 2.87 5.84 -33.22
CA ARG A 209 3.35 5.80 -34.62
C ARG A 209 2.78 4.60 -35.38
N ALA A 210 2.80 3.41 -34.78
CA ALA A 210 2.25 2.20 -35.38
C ALA A 210 0.72 2.30 -35.57
N ALA A 211 0.02 2.99 -34.67
CA ALA A 211 -1.42 3.23 -34.75
C ALA A 211 -1.83 4.39 -35.68
N GLN A 212 -0.88 5.03 -36.39
CA GLN A 212 -1.11 6.18 -37.28
C GLN A 212 -1.90 7.34 -36.63
N GLN A 213 -1.74 7.55 -35.32
CA GLN A 213 -2.41 8.66 -34.65
C GLN A 213 -1.70 9.98 -34.98
N SER A 214 -2.46 11.01 -35.37
CA SER A 214 -1.93 12.35 -35.58
C SER A 214 -1.41 12.93 -34.26
N TYR A 215 -0.29 13.65 -34.32
CA TYR A 215 0.43 14.21 -33.17
C TYR A 215 -0.48 15.04 -32.24
N GLU A 216 -1.46 15.75 -32.80
CA GLU A 216 -2.45 16.57 -32.07
C GLU A 216 -3.34 15.75 -31.12
N ARG A 217 -3.62 14.48 -31.42
CA ARG A 217 -4.42 13.61 -30.54
C ARG A 217 -3.62 12.98 -29.41
N PHE A 218 -2.31 12.80 -29.59
CA PHE A 218 -1.45 12.10 -28.63
C PHE A 218 -1.09 12.97 -27.41
N CYS A 219 -0.86 14.27 -27.61
CA CYS A 219 -0.43 15.18 -26.55
C CYS A 219 -1.58 15.80 -25.71
N GLY A 220 -2.84 15.51 -26.01
CA GLY A 220 -3.99 16.01 -25.25
C GLY A 220 -4.20 17.53 -25.27
N CYS A 221 -3.27 18.32 -25.80
CA CYS A 221 -3.42 19.76 -26.00
C CYS A 221 -4.33 20.01 -27.22
N ARG A 222 -5.60 20.33 -26.97
CA ARG A 222 -6.38 21.10 -27.95
C ARG A 222 -5.93 22.56 -27.83
N ALA A 223 -5.49 23.13 -28.95
CA ALA A 223 -5.38 24.58 -29.11
C ALA A 223 -6.78 25.22 -29.04
#